data_AF-A0A948FTB0-F1
#
_entry.id   AF-A0A948FTB0-F1
#
_cell.length_a   1.000
_cell.length_b   1.000
_cell.length_c   1.000
_cell.angle_alpha   90.00
_cell.angle_beta   90.00
_cell.angle_gamma   90.00
#
_symmetry.space_group_name_H-M   'P 1'
#
loop_
_entity.id
_entity.type
_entity.pdbx_description
1 polymer ?
#
loop_
_entity_poly.entity_id
_entity_poly.type
_entity_poly.pdbx_seq_one_letter_code
_entity_poly.pdbx_strand_id
1 'polypeptide(L)'
;QVQRPGPFLRTRRSKDSASRTLSLLVMQSLDNSLTSYLHRGRLRTRVGAGEPNPSWIPLAHDVVRRVAAKVHGDATSLASDLVGTPATAHYVGGAVIGDSPTSGVVDPYHRVHGYDGLHVVDGSTIGANLGVNPSLTITAMSERACALWPNKGETDPRPVVGAAYEAVAPVAPAVPAEAPAALVWLGLPGS
;
A
#
# COMPACT_ATOMS: atom_id res chain seq x y z
N GLN A 1 5.09 -27.10 10.39
CA GLN A 1 4.20 -28.28 10.33
C GLN A 1 3.48 -28.46 11.67
N VAL A 2 2.18 -28.76 11.62
CA VAL A 2 1.29 -28.88 12.79
C VAL A 2 1.50 -30.25 13.43
N GLN A 3 2.13 -30.30 14.61
CA GLN A 3 2.32 -31.57 15.34
C GLN A 3 1.09 -32.01 16.15
N ARG A 4 0.00 -31.23 16.19
CA ARG A 4 -1.25 -31.57 16.91
C ARG A 4 -2.49 -31.04 16.16
N PRO A 5 -3.36 -31.89 15.58
CA PRO A 5 -4.53 -31.46 14.80
C PRO A 5 -5.73 -31.00 15.64
N GLY A 6 -5.82 -31.39 16.92
CA GLY A 6 -6.93 -31.05 17.83
C GLY A 6 -7.14 -29.53 18.08
N PRO A 7 -6.09 -28.75 18.34
CA PRO A 7 -6.18 -27.30 18.51
C PRO A 7 -6.71 -26.55 17.28
N PHE A 8 -6.38 -27.00 16.07
CA PHE A 8 -6.77 -26.37 14.81
C PHE A 8 -8.29 -26.42 14.55
N LEU A 9 -8.97 -27.46 15.04
CA LEU A 9 -10.43 -27.59 14.91
C LEU A 9 -11.18 -26.74 15.95
N ARG A 10 -10.56 -26.49 17.12
CA ARG A 10 -11.17 -25.73 18.23
C ARG A 10 -11.19 -24.22 17.96
N THR A 11 -10.21 -23.71 17.20
CA THR A 11 -10.10 -22.30 16.80
C THR A 11 -11.03 -21.89 15.65
N ARG A 12 -11.74 -22.83 15.01
CA ARG A 12 -12.70 -22.55 13.92
C ARG A 12 -14.10 -22.09 14.37
N ARG A 13 -14.38 -21.99 15.67
CA ARG A 13 -15.66 -21.43 16.14
C ARG A 13 -15.67 -19.91 15.98
N SER A 14 -16.50 -19.40 15.08
CA SER A 14 -16.55 -18.00 14.65
C SER A 14 -17.19 -17.02 15.64
N LYS A 15 -17.96 -17.51 16.63
CA LYS A 15 -18.54 -16.65 17.68
C LYS A 15 -17.43 -16.17 18.62
N ASP A 16 -17.29 -14.86 18.76
CA ASP A 16 -16.33 -14.15 19.63
C ASP A 16 -14.85 -14.31 19.29
N SER A 17 -14.51 -14.64 18.04
CA SER A 17 -13.13 -14.78 17.57
C SER A 17 -12.26 -13.55 17.87
N ALA A 18 -12.81 -12.34 17.76
CA ALA A 18 -12.09 -11.10 18.05
C ALA A 18 -11.67 -10.94 19.52
N SER A 19 -12.44 -11.48 20.47
CA SER A 19 -12.12 -11.41 21.91
C SER A 19 -11.15 -12.52 22.37
N ARG A 20 -10.87 -13.49 21.51
CA ARG A 20 -10.14 -14.73 21.81
C ARG A 20 -8.91 -14.95 20.94
N THR A 21 -8.62 -14.03 20.02
CA THR A 21 -7.54 -14.15 19.05
C THR A 21 -6.59 -12.96 19.17
N LEU A 22 -5.30 -13.26 19.36
CA LEU A 22 -4.22 -12.28 19.26
C LEU A 22 -3.53 -12.47 17.90
N SER A 23 -3.71 -11.51 17.00
CA SER A 23 -3.04 -11.50 15.70
C SER A 23 -1.66 -10.86 15.83
N LEU A 24 -0.62 -11.65 15.64
CA LEU A 24 0.76 -11.15 15.59
C LEU A 24 1.18 -11.02 14.12
N LEU A 25 1.44 -9.78 13.71
CA LEU A 25 1.90 -9.46 12.36
C LEU A 25 3.42 -9.29 12.39
N VAL A 26 4.12 -9.98 11.50
CA VAL A 26 5.57 -9.84 11.34
C VAL A 26 5.85 -9.35 9.94
N MET A 27 6.64 -8.27 9.85
CA MET A 27 7.11 -7.73 8.57
C MET A 27 8.56 -8.15 8.36
N GLN A 28 8.88 -8.55 7.13
CA GLN A 28 10.26 -8.76 6.69
C GLN A 28 10.60 -7.73 5.62
N SER A 29 11.80 -7.16 5.73
CA SER A 29 12.41 -6.33 4.70
C SER A 29 13.17 -7.25 3.75
N LEU A 30 12.44 -7.91 2.86
CA LEU A 30 13.03 -8.59 1.70
C LEU A 30 12.64 -7.81 0.46
N ASP A 31 13.61 -7.52 -0.39
CA ASP A 31 13.37 -6.90 -1.68
C ASP A 31 12.78 -7.97 -2.62
N ASN A 32 11.46 -7.97 -2.72
CA ASN A 32 10.70 -8.85 -3.59
C ASN A 32 9.56 -8.10 -4.26
N SER A 33 9.27 -8.50 -5.49
CA SER A 33 8.20 -7.89 -6.30
C SER A 33 7.32 -8.97 -6.93
N LEU A 34 6.11 -8.56 -7.32
CA LEU A 34 5.22 -9.35 -8.15
C LEU A 34 5.06 -8.63 -9.49
N THR A 35 5.21 -9.35 -10.59
CA THR A 35 4.87 -8.84 -11.91
C THR A 35 3.46 -9.27 -12.27
N SER A 36 2.56 -8.29 -12.36
CA SER A 36 1.20 -8.49 -12.87
C SER A 36 1.22 -8.49 -14.40
N TYR A 37 0.48 -9.42 -15.01
CA TYR A 37 0.35 -9.51 -16.46
C TYR A 37 -1.04 -10.00 -16.85
N LEU A 38 -1.51 -9.62 -18.03
CA LEU A 38 -2.79 -10.06 -18.55
C LEU A 38 -2.60 -11.37 -19.31
N HIS A 39 -3.38 -12.40 -18.95
CA HIS A 39 -3.44 -13.65 -19.70
C HIS A 39 -4.90 -14.00 -19.96
N ARG A 40 -5.29 -14.01 -21.25
CA ARG A 40 -6.68 -14.29 -21.70
C ARG A 40 -7.71 -13.40 -20.99
N GLY A 41 -7.42 -12.11 -20.87
CA GLY A 41 -8.31 -11.12 -20.22
C GLY A 41 -8.35 -11.19 -18.69
N ARG A 42 -7.55 -12.05 -18.06
CA ARG A 42 -7.48 -12.16 -16.60
C ARG A 42 -6.12 -11.68 -16.11
N LEU A 43 -6.14 -10.84 -15.07
CA LEU A 43 -4.92 -10.43 -14.38
C LEU A 43 -4.34 -11.65 -13.65
N ARG A 44 -3.07 -11.94 -13.92
CA ARG A 44 -2.29 -12.98 -13.24
C ARG A 44 -1.02 -12.35 -12.68
N THR A 45 -0.46 -12.95 -11.65
CA THR A 45 0.80 -12.52 -11.04
C THR A 45 1.84 -13.62 -11.20
N ARG A 46 3.10 -13.22 -11.38
CA ARG A 46 4.28 -14.08 -11.26
C ARG A 46 5.28 -13.41 -10.33
N VAL A 47 6.21 -14.18 -9.78
CA VAL A 47 7.35 -13.63 -9.03
C VAL A 47 8.11 -12.68 -9.95
N GLY A 48 8.29 -11.45 -9.49
CA GLY A 48 9.04 -10.40 -10.17
C GLY A 48 10.53 -10.48 -9.86
N ALA A 49 11.23 -9.35 -9.94
CA ALA A 49 12.61 -9.23 -9.49
C ALA A 49 12.73 -9.37 -7.96
N GLY A 50 13.89 -9.86 -7.50
CA GLY A 50 14.21 -10.02 -6.08
C GLY A 50 14.18 -11.48 -5.60
N GLU A 51 14.42 -11.64 -4.30
CA GLU A 51 14.38 -12.95 -3.64
C GLU A 51 12.94 -13.46 -3.54
N PRO A 52 12.68 -14.77 -3.70
CA PRO A 52 11.34 -15.30 -3.55
C PRO A 52 10.81 -15.04 -2.14
N ASN A 53 9.53 -14.69 -2.05
CA ASN A 53 8.88 -14.52 -0.75
C ASN A 53 9.04 -15.81 0.09
N PRO A 54 9.68 -15.74 1.27
CA PRO A 54 9.87 -16.92 2.10
C PRO A 54 8.49 -17.40 2.55
N SER A 55 8.18 -18.65 2.25
CA SER A 55 6.96 -19.32 2.71
C SER A 55 6.99 -19.62 4.22
N TRP A 56 8.13 -19.38 4.88
CA TRP A 56 8.34 -19.69 6.29
C TRP A 56 9.31 -18.69 6.93
N ILE A 57 8.88 -18.05 8.02
CA ILE A 57 9.69 -17.11 8.80
C ILE A 57 9.94 -17.74 10.19
N PRO A 58 11.10 -18.39 10.42
CA PRO A 58 11.37 -19.09 11.68
C PRO A 58 11.23 -18.20 12.92
N LEU A 59 11.68 -16.95 12.82
CA LEU A 59 11.58 -15.96 13.90
C LEU A 59 10.13 -15.65 14.26
N ALA A 60 9.25 -15.45 13.26
CA ALA A 60 7.84 -15.18 13.49
C ALA A 60 7.18 -16.34 14.23
N HIS A 61 7.49 -17.57 13.84
CA HIS A 61 6.95 -18.77 14.48
C HIS A 61 7.50 -19.00 15.89
N ASP A 62 8.76 -18.66 16.16
CA ASP A 62 9.31 -18.70 17.51
C ASP A 62 8.62 -17.66 18.42
N VAL A 63 8.43 -16.43 17.94
CA VAL A 63 7.71 -15.37 18.66
C VAL A 63 6.28 -15.79 18.98
N VAL A 64 5.53 -16.28 17.99
CA VAL A 64 4.15 -16.76 18.17
C VAL A 64 4.09 -17.88 19.22
N ARG A 65 5.02 -18.85 19.18
CA ARG A 65 5.09 -19.94 20.17
C ARG A 65 5.38 -19.44 21.59
N ARG A 66 6.29 -18.48 21.74
CA ARG A 66 6.63 -17.89 23.04
C ARG A 66 5.46 -17.10 23.63
N VAL A 67 4.73 -16.36 22.79
CA VAL A 67 3.52 -15.64 23.23
C VAL A 67 2.43 -16.63 23.62
N ALA A 68 2.16 -17.65 22.79
CA ALA A 68 1.18 -18.69 23.07
C ALA A 68 1.45 -19.40 24.42
N ALA A 69 2.72 -19.72 24.72
CA ALA A 69 3.11 -20.31 25.99
C ALA A 69 2.83 -19.41 27.20
N LYS A 70 3.01 -18.09 27.07
CA LYS A 70 2.77 -17.10 28.14
C LYS A 70 1.29 -16.85 28.41
N VAL A 71 0.45 -16.92 27.37
CA VAL A 71 -1.00 -16.64 27.48
C VAL A 71 -1.85 -17.91 27.57
N HIS A 72 -1.21 -19.09 27.67
CA HIS A 72 -1.86 -20.41 27.62
C HIS A 72 -2.78 -20.58 26.38
N GLY A 73 -2.36 -20.02 25.25
CA GLY A 73 -3.07 -20.06 23.97
C GLY A 73 -2.51 -21.09 23.00
N ASP A 74 -3.23 -21.32 21.91
CA ASP A 74 -2.80 -22.20 20.81
C ASP A 74 -2.14 -21.36 19.71
N ALA A 75 -0.89 -21.70 19.33
CA ALA A 75 -0.20 -21.08 18.21
C ALA A 75 -0.78 -21.55 16.87
N THR A 76 -1.24 -20.62 16.04
CA THR A 76 -1.78 -20.89 14.71
C THR A 76 -1.14 -19.99 13.64
N SER A 77 -1.13 -20.46 12.40
CA SER A 77 -0.69 -19.68 11.21
C SER A 77 -1.87 -19.48 10.27
N LEU A 78 -1.77 -18.53 9.35
CA LEU A 78 -2.81 -18.35 8.33
C LEU A 78 -2.89 -19.59 7.44
N ALA A 79 -4.09 -19.91 6.95
CA ALA A 79 -4.27 -21.03 6.03
C ALA A 79 -3.44 -20.86 4.74
N SER A 80 -3.17 -19.62 4.33
CA SER A 80 -2.30 -19.27 3.22
C SER A 80 -0.84 -19.69 3.45
N ASP A 81 -0.34 -19.58 4.68
CA ASP A 81 1.02 -20.03 5.06
C ASP A 81 1.13 -21.55 4.99
N LEU A 82 0.05 -22.25 5.37
CA LEU A 82 -0.02 -23.73 5.34
C LEU A 82 0.07 -24.29 3.91
N VAL A 83 -0.31 -23.50 2.90
CA VAL A 83 -0.21 -23.86 1.47
C VAL A 83 0.93 -23.15 0.75
N GLY A 84 1.86 -22.53 1.50
CA GLY A 84 3.07 -21.90 0.95
C GLY A 84 2.80 -20.67 0.10
N THR A 85 1.64 -20.02 0.27
CA THR A 85 1.30 -18.77 -0.42
C THR A 85 1.41 -17.61 0.57
N PRO A 86 2.54 -16.90 0.61
CA PRO A 86 2.70 -15.76 1.50
C PRO A 86 1.63 -14.70 1.18
N ALA A 87 0.84 -14.35 2.18
CA ALA A 87 -0.15 -13.31 2.07
C ALA A 87 0.53 -11.95 2.24
N THR A 88 0.59 -11.13 1.19
CA THR A 88 0.92 -9.71 1.33
C THR A 88 -0.37 -8.91 1.53
N ALA A 89 -0.42 -8.11 2.59
CA ALA A 89 -1.56 -7.25 2.90
C ALA A 89 -1.52 -5.91 2.14
N HIS A 90 -0.37 -5.54 1.57
CA HIS A 90 -0.14 -4.23 0.97
C HIS A 90 0.33 -4.38 -0.48
N TYR A 91 -0.59 -4.72 -1.38
CA TYR A 91 -0.33 -4.61 -2.82
C TYR A 91 -0.20 -3.13 -3.20
N VAL A 92 0.98 -2.74 -3.65
CA VAL A 92 1.30 -1.41 -4.16
C VAL A 92 1.99 -1.55 -5.53
N GLY A 93 2.03 -0.47 -6.30
CA GLY A 93 2.54 -0.47 -7.67
C GLY A 93 1.48 -0.88 -8.72
N GLY A 94 1.91 -1.00 -9.97
CA GLY A 94 1.05 -1.33 -11.12
C GLY A 94 0.74 -0.14 -12.03
N ALA A 95 0.70 1.08 -11.49
CA ALA A 95 0.66 2.32 -12.26
C ALA A 95 1.77 3.28 -11.80
N VAL A 96 3.00 2.74 -11.72
CA VAL A 96 4.14 3.43 -11.09
C VAL A 96 4.46 4.76 -11.75
N ILE A 97 4.97 5.70 -10.95
CA ILE A 97 5.50 6.98 -11.45
C ILE A 97 6.74 6.71 -12.30
N GLY A 98 6.78 7.32 -13.49
CA GLY A 98 7.94 7.30 -14.39
C GLY A 98 8.23 8.69 -14.95
N ASP A 99 9.44 8.86 -15.48
CA ASP A 99 9.82 10.03 -16.27
C ASP A 99 9.34 9.96 -17.73
N SER A 100 8.83 8.79 -18.15
CA SER A 100 8.42 8.50 -19.51
C SER A 100 7.37 7.38 -19.54
N PRO A 101 6.61 7.24 -20.64
CA PRO A 101 5.66 6.14 -20.83
C PRO A 101 6.31 4.75 -20.84
N THR A 102 7.64 4.69 -20.99
CA THR A 102 8.41 3.43 -20.99
C THR A 102 8.90 3.03 -19.60
N SER A 103 9.00 3.98 -18.66
CA SER A 103 9.47 3.75 -17.29
C SER A 103 8.35 3.76 -16.25
N GLY A 104 7.17 4.28 -16.59
CA GLY A 104 6.00 4.30 -15.73
C GLY A 104 4.68 4.53 -16.47
N VAL A 105 3.58 4.49 -15.72
CA VAL A 105 2.21 4.72 -16.25
C VAL A 105 1.78 6.16 -16.06
N VAL A 106 2.14 6.75 -14.92
CA VAL A 106 1.88 8.16 -14.61
C VAL A 106 3.18 8.94 -14.54
N ASP A 107 3.09 10.24 -14.83
CA ASP A 107 4.19 11.17 -14.65
C ASP A 107 4.38 11.55 -13.16
N PRO A 108 5.42 12.35 -12.80
CA PRO A 108 5.67 12.78 -11.41
C PRO A 108 4.57 13.65 -10.77
N TYR A 109 3.57 14.04 -11.56
CA TYR A 109 2.38 14.79 -11.15
C TYR A 109 1.11 13.93 -11.13
N HIS A 110 1.26 12.60 -11.23
CA HIS A 110 0.18 11.61 -11.22
C HIS A 110 -0.78 11.67 -12.43
N ARG A 111 -0.30 12.19 -13.57
CA ARG A 111 -1.05 12.23 -14.85
C ARG A 111 -0.69 11.03 -15.69
N VAL A 112 -1.69 10.34 -16.27
CA VAL A 112 -1.42 9.18 -17.12
C VAL A 112 -0.80 9.63 -18.44
N HIS A 113 0.31 9.01 -18.82
CA HIS A 113 0.96 9.30 -20.10
C HIS A 113 0.02 9.00 -21.28
N GLY A 114 -0.12 9.96 -22.20
CA GLY A 114 -0.93 9.80 -23.42
C GLY A 114 -2.44 9.94 -23.24
N TYR A 115 -2.93 10.20 -22.02
CA TYR A 115 -4.36 10.39 -21.73
C TYR A 115 -4.59 11.69 -20.99
N ASP A 116 -5.00 12.73 -21.72
CA ASP A 116 -5.28 14.03 -21.12
C ASP A 116 -6.48 13.96 -20.16
N GLY A 117 -6.37 14.67 -19.04
CA GLY A 117 -7.37 14.64 -17.97
C GLY A 117 -7.43 13.35 -17.12
N LEU A 118 -6.70 12.28 -17.46
CA LEU A 118 -6.71 11.03 -16.69
C LEU A 118 -5.57 10.99 -15.66
N HIS A 119 -5.92 10.68 -14.42
CA HIS A 119 -4.99 10.71 -13.28
C HIS A 119 -5.19 9.47 -12.40
N VAL A 120 -4.11 9.01 -11.77
CA VAL A 120 -4.14 7.89 -10.81
C VAL A 120 -3.44 8.34 -9.54
N VAL A 121 -4.14 8.30 -8.41
CA VAL A 121 -3.65 8.83 -7.12
C VAL A 121 -4.01 7.85 -6.00
N ASP A 122 -3.25 6.75 -5.91
CA ASP A 122 -3.42 5.72 -4.89
C ASP A 122 -2.11 4.92 -4.68
N GLY A 123 -2.18 3.79 -3.96
CA GLY A 123 -1.01 2.93 -3.75
C GLY A 123 -0.41 2.31 -5.01
N SER A 124 -1.10 2.35 -6.16
CA SER A 124 -0.58 1.79 -7.41
C SER A 124 0.54 2.63 -8.04
N THR A 125 0.69 3.89 -7.64
CA THR A 125 1.73 4.78 -8.14
C THR A 125 3.05 4.67 -7.38
N ILE A 126 3.02 3.97 -6.23
CA ILE A 126 4.20 3.66 -5.41
C ILE A 126 5.07 2.63 -6.13
N GLY A 127 6.28 3.02 -6.55
CA GLY A 127 7.17 2.19 -7.36
C GLY A 127 7.89 1.06 -6.62
N ALA A 128 7.94 1.10 -5.27
CA ALA A 128 8.65 0.12 -4.46
C ALA A 128 7.91 -0.18 -3.15
N ASN A 129 8.05 -1.40 -2.64
CA ASN A 129 7.47 -1.77 -1.36
C ASN A 129 8.17 -1.00 -0.22
N LEU A 130 7.38 -0.31 0.59
CA LEU A 130 7.86 0.55 1.68
C LEU A 130 8.29 -0.25 2.93
N GLY A 131 7.96 -1.54 3.00
CA GLY A 131 8.26 -2.38 4.17
C GLY A 131 7.46 -2.03 5.43
N VAL A 132 6.55 -1.05 5.35
CA VAL A 132 5.65 -0.58 6.42
C VAL A 132 4.25 -0.32 5.84
N ASN A 133 3.30 0.11 6.69
CA ASN A 133 1.95 0.46 6.24
C ASN A 133 1.99 1.66 5.25
N PRO A 134 1.48 1.51 4.02
CA PRO A 134 1.60 2.55 2.98
C PRO A 134 0.60 3.71 3.14
N SER A 135 -0.36 3.63 4.06
CA SER A 135 -1.46 4.61 4.18
C SER A 135 -0.99 6.07 4.22
N LEU A 136 -0.04 6.42 5.10
CA LEU A 136 0.47 7.78 5.20
C LEU A 136 1.27 8.22 3.97
N THR A 137 1.94 7.29 3.29
CA THR A 137 2.63 7.59 2.02
C THR A 137 1.65 7.87 0.91
N ILE A 138 0.57 7.07 0.81
CA ILE A 138 -0.52 7.32 -0.13
C ILE A 138 -1.12 8.70 0.15
N THR A 139 -1.47 9.00 1.41
CA THR A 139 -1.99 10.32 1.81
C THR A 139 -1.05 11.45 1.40
N ALA A 140 0.23 11.36 1.75
CA ALA A 140 1.21 12.40 1.41
C ALA A 140 1.37 12.59 -0.12
N MET A 141 1.40 11.51 -0.88
CA MET A 141 1.47 11.57 -2.34
C MET A 141 0.19 12.14 -2.96
N SER A 142 -0.97 11.78 -2.42
CA SER A 142 -2.27 12.32 -2.83
C SER A 142 -2.38 13.81 -2.55
N GLU A 143 -2.02 14.25 -1.35
CA GLU A 143 -2.01 15.66 -0.97
C GLU A 143 -1.05 16.45 -1.85
N ARG A 144 0.16 15.94 -2.09
CA ARG A 144 1.12 16.56 -3.01
C ARG A 144 0.54 16.65 -4.42
N ALA A 145 -0.04 15.59 -4.97
CA ALA A 145 -0.61 15.61 -6.31
C ALA A 145 -1.72 16.67 -6.42
N CYS A 146 -2.61 16.71 -5.43
CA CYS A 146 -3.70 17.67 -5.35
C CYS A 146 -3.21 19.11 -5.25
N ALA A 147 -2.21 19.36 -4.41
CA ALA A 147 -1.65 20.69 -4.22
C ALA A 147 -0.94 21.24 -5.46
N LEU A 148 -0.62 20.41 -6.46
CA LEU A 148 0.01 20.85 -7.70
C LEU A 148 -1.00 21.11 -8.84
N TRP A 149 -2.28 20.81 -8.64
CA TRP A 149 -3.31 21.14 -9.64
C TRP A 149 -3.66 22.64 -9.60
N PRO A 150 -3.87 23.29 -10.76
CA PRO A 150 -4.46 24.62 -10.80
C PRO A 150 -5.88 24.64 -10.25
N ASN A 151 -6.31 25.80 -9.73
CA ASN A 151 -7.74 26.00 -9.49
C ASN A 151 -8.49 26.12 -10.81
N LYS A 152 -9.81 25.90 -10.75
CA LYS A 152 -10.67 25.97 -11.93
C LYS A 152 -10.56 27.36 -12.60
N GLY A 153 -10.13 27.37 -13.85
CA GLY A 153 -9.97 28.59 -14.65
C GLY A 153 -8.60 29.23 -14.57
N GLU A 154 -7.71 28.75 -13.70
CA GLU A 154 -6.31 29.15 -13.67
C GLU A 154 -5.50 28.37 -14.71
N THR A 155 -4.37 28.94 -15.11
CA THR A 155 -3.39 28.24 -15.95
C THR A 155 -2.72 27.13 -15.15
N ASP A 156 -2.58 25.94 -15.75
CA ASP A 156 -1.85 24.84 -15.13
C ASP A 156 -0.36 25.20 -15.00
N PRO A 157 0.19 25.29 -13.77
CA PRO A 157 1.60 25.63 -13.57
C PRO A 157 2.53 24.45 -13.83
N ARG A 158 1.98 23.23 -14.03
CA ARG A 158 2.78 22.04 -14.29
C ARG A 158 3.23 22.02 -15.76
N PRO A 159 4.45 21.54 -16.05
CA PRO A 159 4.88 21.26 -17.42
C PRO A 159 3.88 20.33 -18.13
N VAL A 160 3.84 20.41 -19.46
CA VAL A 160 3.04 19.47 -20.27
C VAL A 160 3.45 18.02 -20.01
N VAL A 161 2.50 17.08 -20.13
CA VAL A 161 2.77 15.66 -19.91
C VAL A 161 3.89 15.18 -20.84
N GLY A 162 4.90 14.51 -20.29
CA GLY A 162 6.08 14.03 -21.02
C GLY A 162 7.25 15.01 -21.09
N ALA A 163 7.09 16.25 -20.60
CA ALA A 163 8.22 17.11 -20.32
C ALA A 163 9.03 16.60 -19.11
N ALA A 164 10.28 17.07 -19.00
CA ALA A 164 11.11 16.80 -17.84
C ALA A 164 10.43 17.30 -16.55
N TYR A 165 10.74 16.64 -15.43
CA TYR A 165 10.23 17.05 -14.14
C TYR A 165 10.75 18.44 -13.76
N GLU A 166 9.86 19.28 -13.23
CA GLU A 166 10.19 20.59 -12.67
C GLU A 166 9.55 20.72 -11.29
N ALA A 167 10.22 21.37 -10.36
CA ALA A 167 9.61 21.63 -9.06
C ALA A 167 8.59 22.77 -9.20
N VAL A 168 7.31 22.46 -8.97
CA VAL A 168 6.22 23.43 -9.02
C VAL A 168 5.78 23.78 -7.60
N ALA A 169 5.49 25.05 -7.36
CA ALA A 169 4.98 25.50 -6.06
C ALA A 169 3.54 24.96 -5.84
N PRO A 170 3.19 24.56 -4.60
CA PRO A 170 1.81 24.23 -4.26
C PRO A 170 0.85 25.41 -4.54
N VAL A 171 -0.26 25.10 -5.17
CA VAL A 171 -1.39 26.00 -5.40
C VAL A 171 -2.28 25.98 -4.16
N ALA A 172 -2.59 27.16 -3.61
CA ALA A 172 -3.55 27.27 -2.54
C ALA A 172 -4.96 26.94 -3.08
N PRO A 173 -5.70 26.02 -2.43
CA PRO A 173 -6.99 25.60 -2.93
C PRO A 173 -8.00 26.77 -2.86
N ALA A 174 -8.71 27.02 -3.95
CA ALA A 174 -9.80 28.01 -4.03
C ALA A 174 -11.09 27.49 -3.36
N VAL A 175 -10.96 26.93 -2.16
CA VAL A 175 -12.10 26.47 -1.37
C VAL A 175 -12.63 27.66 -0.57
N PRO A 176 -13.92 28.04 -0.71
CA PRO A 176 -14.51 29.08 0.11
C PRO A 176 -14.35 28.78 1.61
N ALA A 177 -14.14 29.80 2.44
CA ALA A 177 -13.86 29.64 3.86
C ALA A 177 -15.00 28.91 4.62
N GLU A 178 -16.22 29.05 4.10
CA GLU A 178 -17.45 28.46 4.61
C GLU A 178 -17.76 27.06 4.07
N ALA A 179 -16.95 26.53 3.14
CA ALA A 179 -17.20 25.21 2.58
C ALA A 179 -16.99 24.11 3.63
N PRO A 180 -17.80 23.02 3.63
CA PRO A 180 -17.63 21.90 4.57
C PRO A 180 -16.25 21.22 4.52
N ALA A 181 -15.53 21.37 3.40
CA ALA A 181 -14.19 20.85 3.18
C ALA A 181 -13.11 21.96 3.17
N ALA A 182 -13.45 23.17 3.63
CA ALA A 182 -12.47 24.24 3.80
C ALA A 182 -11.37 23.75 4.76
N LEU A 183 -10.12 24.01 4.40
CA LEU A 183 -8.99 23.74 5.29
C LEU A 183 -9.06 24.74 6.45
N VAL A 184 -9.75 24.37 7.52
CA VAL A 184 -9.77 25.16 8.75
C VAL A 184 -8.48 24.84 9.49
N TRP A 185 -7.47 25.70 9.36
CA TRP A 185 -6.30 25.64 10.23
C TRP A 185 -6.74 25.98 11.66
N LEU A 186 -7.11 24.95 12.43
CA LEU A 186 -7.31 25.05 13.86
C LEU A 186 -5.93 25.16 14.50
N GLY A 187 -5.34 26.35 14.45
CA GLY A 187 -4.04 26.63 15.04
C GLY A 187 -3.97 26.08 16.46
N LEU A 188 -2.92 25.32 16.77
CA LEU A 188 -2.62 24.98 18.15
C LEU A 188 -2.37 26.29 18.92
N PRO A 189 -2.97 26.49 20.10
CA PRO A 189 -2.72 27.69 20.89
C PRO A 189 -1.25 27.69 21.33
N GLY A 190 -0.45 28.58 20.75
CA GLY A 190 0.92 28.87 21.19
C GLY A 190 1.98 28.83 20.07
N SER A 191 2.04 29.89 19.27
CA SER A 191 3.25 30.35 18.56
C SER A 191 3.21 31.87 18.46
#